data_AF-A0A5K7X9J3-F1
#
_entry.id   AF-A0A5K7X9J3-F1
#
_cell.length_a   1.000
_cell.length_b   1.000
_cell.length_c   1.000
_cell.angle_alpha   90.00
_cell.angle_beta   90.00
_cell.angle_gamma   90.00
#
_symmetry.space_group_name_H-M   'P 1'
#
loop_
_entity.id
_entity.type
_entity.pdbx_description
1 polymer ?
#
loop_
_entity_poly.entity_id
_entity_poly.type
_entity_poly.pdbx_seq_one_letter_code
_entity_poly.pdbx_strand_id
1 'polypeptide(L)'
;MAAPRLRRVSSKKELENMLDDYMTQGYEIIEQGQTTAMVRRKTWGSAGGHVLWGLLTIWFTLGFGNLAYALVAHYNAEKVMLKIDADAKG
;
A
#
# COMPACT_ATOMS: atom_id res chain seq x y z
N MET A 1 15.40 1.35 -11.55
CA MET A 1 16.01 1.25 -10.21
C MET A 1 17.24 2.15 -10.20
N ALA A 2 17.40 3.03 -9.21
CA ALA A 2 18.61 3.84 -9.13
C ALA A 2 19.80 2.93 -8.82
N ALA A 3 20.90 3.07 -9.57
CA ALA A 3 22.11 2.28 -9.32
C ALA A 3 22.66 2.61 -7.92
N PRO A 4 23.17 1.62 -7.17
CA PRO A 4 23.79 1.85 -5.86
C PRO A 4 24.92 2.89 -6.00
N ARG A 5 24.92 3.91 -5.14
CA ARG A 5 26.02 4.89 -5.12
C ARG A 5 27.26 4.18 -4.57
N LEU A 6 28.23 3.93 -5.44
CA LEU A 6 29.49 3.30 -5.07
C LEU A 6 30.41 4.34 -4.44
N ARG A 7 30.74 4.16 -3.16
CA ARG A 7 31.79 4.92 -2.47
C ARG A 7 32.99 4.00 -2.27
N ARG A 8 34.17 4.42 -2.74
CA ARG A 8 35.42 3.69 -2.56
C ARG A 8 36.09 4.19 -1.28
N VAL A 9 36.63 3.26 -0.50
CA VAL A 9 37.43 3.52 0.71
C VAL A 9 38.80 2.90 0.53
N SER A 10 39.82 3.47 1.15
CA SER A 10 41.23 3.10 0.93
C SER A 10 41.73 2.05 1.91
N SER A 11 41.01 1.78 3.01
CA SER A 11 41.40 0.80 4.02
C SER A 11 40.22 0.12 4.70
N LYS A 12 40.45 -1.06 5.30
CA LYS A 12 39.45 -1.77 6.09
C LYS A 12 38.94 -0.93 7.29
N LYS A 13 39.86 -0.20 7.95
CA LYS A 13 39.51 0.69 9.06
C LYS A 13 38.57 1.81 8.62
N GLU A 14 38.78 2.37 7.43
CA GLU A 14 37.91 3.39 6.86
C GLU A 14 36.53 2.83 6.48
N LEU A 15 36.47 1.57 6.02
CA LEU A 15 35.20 0.87 5.78
C LEU A 15 34.39 0.73 7.06
N GLU A 16 35.02 0.28 8.14
CA GLU A 16 34.40 0.08 9.45
C GLU A 16 33.87 1.40 10.03
N ASN A 17 34.67 2.49 9.95
CA ASN A 17 34.24 3.81 10.40
C ASN A 17 33.03 4.34 9.59
N MET A 18 33.04 4.19 8.26
CA MET A 18 31.92 4.63 7.42
C MET A 18 30.66 3.82 7.69
N LEU A 19 30.80 2.52 7.97
CA LEU A 19 29.68 1.65 8.32
C LEU A 19 29.01 2.13 9.61
N ASP A 20 29.83 2.49 10.62
CA ASP A 20 29.35 3.04 11.89
C ASP A 20 28.61 4.38 11.71
N ASP A 21 29.15 5.27 10.87
CA ASP A 21 28.48 6.52 10.49
C ASP A 21 27.12 6.25 9.82
N TYR A 22 27.05 5.28 8.89
CA TYR A 22 25.81 4.93 8.21
C TYR A 22 24.79 4.30 9.16
N MET A 23 25.24 3.44 10.09
CA MET A 23 24.38 2.90 11.15
C MET A 23 23.83 4.02 12.04
N THR A 24 24.67 4.98 12.43
CA THR A 24 24.28 6.17 13.20
C THR A 24 23.25 7.02 12.45
N GLN A 25 23.36 7.12 11.12
CA GLN A 25 22.38 7.78 10.25
C GLN A 25 21.08 6.98 10.05
N GLY A 26 20.94 5.80 10.67
CA GLY A 26 19.75 4.95 10.57
C GLY A 26 19.68 4.10 9.29
N TYR A 27 20.82 3.84 8.66
CA TYR A 27 20.91 2.85 7.59
C TYR A 27 21.03 1.44 8.17
N GLU A 28 20.50 0.47 7.43
CA GLU A 28 20.55 -0.95 7.75
C GLU A 28 21.56 -1.65 6.84
N ILE A 29 22.36 -2.55 7.40
CA ILE A 29 23.34 -3.36 6.66
C ILE A 29 22.60 -4.50 5.97
N ILE A 30 22.69 -4.57 4.64
CA ILE A 30 22.11 -5.65 3.84
C ILE A 30 23.11 -6.80 3.68
N GLU A 31 24.37 -6.47 3.39
CA GLU A 31 25.42 -7.44 3.11
C GLU A 31 26.78 -6.89 3.55
N GLN A 32 27.62 -7.72 4.17
CA GLN A 32 28.95 -7.33 4.61
C GLN A 32 29.96 -8.44 4.27
N GLY A 33 30.90 -8.12 3.37
CA GLY A 33 32.06 -8.93 3.04
C GLY A 33 33.35 -8.38 3.66
N GLN A 34 34.49 -8.97 3.32
CA GLN A 34 35.79 -8.54 3.85
C GLN A 34 36.26 -7.18 3.30
N THR A 35 35.84 -6.83 2.09
CA THR A 35 36.27 -5.61 1.36
C THR A 35 35.11 -4.73 0.92
N THR A 36 33.88 -5.19 1.07
CA THR A 36 32.66 -4.53 0.59
C THR A 36 31.57 -4.58 1.66
N ALA A 37 30.75 -3.55 1.72
CA ALA A 37 29.54 -3.53 2.53
C ALA A 37 28.42 -2.80 1.78
N MET A 38 27.21 -3.34 1.83
CA MET A 38 26.03 -2.76 1.22
C MET A 38 25.05 -2.34 2.31
N VAL A 39 24.71 -1.05 2.32
CA VAL A 39 23.79 -0.44 3.30
C VAL A 39 22.60 0.18 2.59
N ARG A 40 21.44 0.18 3.25
CA ARG A 40 20.21 0.78 2.74
C ARG A 40 19.56 1.65 3.80
N ARG A 41 19.03 2.79 3.37
CA ARG A 41 18.22 3.65 4.24
C ARG A 41 16.88 2.97 4.53
N LYS A 42 16.55 2.77 5.81
CA LYS A 42 15.25 2.24 6.20
C LYS A 42 14.19 3.33 6.02
N THR A 43 13.45 3.28 4.92
CA THR A 43 12.33 4.19 4.66
C THR A 43 11.06 3.38 4.49
N TRP A 44 10.15 3.43 5.47
CA TRP A 44 8.82 2.82 5.38
C TRP A 44 7.78 3.75 4.74
N GLY A 45 8.19 4.92 4.25
CA GLY A 45 7.28 6.01 3.93
C GLY A 45 6.87 6.80 5.18
N SER A 46 6.10 7.88 5.01
CA SER A 46 5.57 8.62 6.15
C SER A 46 4.35 7.90 6.72
N ALA A 47 4.22 7.87 8.06
CA ALA A 47 3.04 7.33 8.72
C ALA A 47 1.75 8.03 8.22
N GLY A 48 1.82 9.35 7.96
CA GLY A 48 0.72 10.10 7.36
C GLY A 48 0.34 9.63 5.96
N GLY A 49 1.32 9.22 5.14
CA GLY A 49 1.07 8.65 3.81
C GLY A 49 0.30 7.33 3.88
N HIS A 50 0.65 6.46 4.83
CA HIS A 50 -0.08 5.20 5.06
C HIS A 50 -1.51 5.44 5.52
N VAL A 51 -1.74 6.39 6.44
CA VAL A 51 -3.08 6.72 6.92
C VAL A 51 -3.94 7.28 5.79
N LEU A 52 -3.42 8.23 5.01
CA LEU A 52 -4.16 8.80 3.87
C LEU A 52 -4.52 7.73 2.85
N TRP A 53 -3.58 6.85 2.50
CA TRP A 53 -3.82 5.76 1.57
C TRP A 53 -4.85 4.75 2.10
N GLY A 54 -4.76 4.41 3.38
CA GLY A 54 -5.74 3.54 4.06
C GLY A 54 -7.15 4.12 4.04
N LEU A 55 -7.30 5.42 4.33
CA LEU A 55 -8.60 6.09 4.30
C LEU A 55 -9.19 6.13 2.89
N LEU A 56 -8.38 6.46 1.87
CA LEU A 56 -8.84 6.53 0.49
C LEU A 56 -9.30 5.15 -0.02
N THR A 57 -8.55 4.10 0.30
CA THR A 57 -8.85 2.72 -0.13
C THR A 57 -10.07 2.15 0.59
N ILE A 58 -10.22 2.40 1.90
CA ILE A 58 -11.40 1.97 2.67
C ILE A 58 -12.65 2.70 2.19
N TRP A 59 -12.59 4.03 2.06
CA TRP A 59 -13.73 4.83 1.60
C TRP A 59 -14.16 4.43 0.18
N PHE A 60 -13.21 4.19 -0.72
CA PHE A 60 -13.54 3.80 -2.08
C PHE A 60 -14.12 2.38 -2.16
N THR A 61 -13.53 1.41 -1.47
CA THR A 61 -14.01 0.01 -1.53
C THR A 61 -15.34 -0.19 -0.80
N LEU A 62 -15.50 0.36 0.40
CA LEU A 62 -16.77 0.28 1.14
C LEU A 62 -17.84 1.19 0.54
N GLY A 63 -17.50 2.41 0.15
CA GLY A 63 -18.46 3.35 -0.43
C GLY A 63 -18.92 2.90 -1.82
N PHE A 64 -17.98 2.77 -2.76
CA PHE A 64 -18.31 2.43 -4.15
C PHE A 64 -18.76 0.98 -4.31
N GLY A 65 -18.18 0.06 -3.54
CA GLY A 65 -18.62 -1.34 -3.50
C GLY A 65 -20.05 -1.48 -2.97
N ASN A 66 -20.39 -0.78 -1.89
CA ASN A 66 -21.76 -0.80 -1.36
C ASN A 66 -22.75 -0.09 -2.30
N LEU A 67 -22.34 1.01 -2.95
CA LEU A 67 -23.17 1.69 -3.95
C LEU A 67 -23.45 0.78 -5.16
N ALA A 68 -22.42 0.11 -5.68
CA ALA A 68 -22.57 -0.84 -6.78
C ALA A 68 -23.49 -2.01 -6.37
N TYR A 69 -23.31 -2.56 -5.17
CA TYR A 69 -24.19 -3.60 -4.64
C TYR A 69 -25.64 -3.12 -4.51
N ALA A 70 -25.87 -1.93 -3.96
CA ALA A 70 -27.20 -1.35 -3.82
C ALA A 70 -27.88 -1.15 -5.17
N LEU A 71 -27.15 -0.70 -6.19
CA LEU A 71 -27.68 -0.57 -7.55
C LEU A 71 -28.02 -1.93 -8.15
N VAL A 72 -27.14 -2.93 -8.04
CA VAL A 72 -27.39 -4.29 -8.54
C VAL A 72 -28.61 -4.91 -7.84
N ALA A 73 -28.73 -4.76 -6.53
CA ALA A 73 -29.87 -5.25 -5.76
C ALA A 73 -31.17 -4.53 -6.18
N HIS A 74 -31.12 -3.23 -6.41
CA HIS A 74 -32.28 -2.46 -6.85
C HIS A 74 -32.75 -2.86 -8.26
N TYR A 75 -31.83 -3.07 -9.20
CA TYR A 75 -32.18 -3.48 -10.56
C TYR A 75 -32.69 -4.93 -10.64
N ASN A 76 -32.20 -5.82 -9.77
CA ASN A 76 -32.66 -7.20 -9.68
C ASN A 76 -33.89 -7.38 -8.78
N ALA A 77 -34.45 -6.30 -8.23
CA ALA A 77 -35.63 -6.39 -7.38
C ALA A 77 -36.80 -7.00 -8.17
N GLU A 78 -37.45 -7.99 -7.54
CA GLU A 78 -38.59 -8.70 -8.10
C GLU A 78 -39.73 -7.71 -8.42
N LYS A 79 -40.22 -7.75 -9.66
CA LYS A 79 -41.31 -6.90 -10.12
C LYS A 79 -42.58 -7.73 -10.19
N VAL A 80 -43.47 -7.52 -9.22
CA VAL A 80 -44.79 -8.16 -9.20
C VAL A 80 -45.80 -7.22 -9.87
N MET A 81 -46.44 -7.69 -10.94
CA MET A 81 -47.51 -6.97 -11.60
C MET A 81 -48.84 -7.37 -10.97
N LEU A 82 -49.46 -6.43 -10.26
CA LEU A 82 -50.80 -6.60 -9.70
C LEU A 82 -51.81 -6.10 -10.74
N LYS A 83 -52.60 -7.03 -11.28
CA LYS A 83 -53.72 -6.73 -12.17
C LYS A 83 -55.01 -7.00 -11.40
N ILE A 84 -55.92 -6.03 -11.41
CA ILE A 84 -57.28 -6.23 -10.90
C ILE A 84 -58.04 -7.02 -11.95
N ASP A 85 -58.55 -8.18 -11.56
CA ASP A 85 -59.40 -9.00 -12.41
C ASP A 85 -60.79 -8.35 -12.52
N ALA A 86 -61.26 -8.13 -13.75
CA ALA A 86 -62.54 -7.49 -14.03
C ALA A 86 -63.73 -8.45 -13.91
N ASP A 87 -63.51 -9.66 -13.35
CA ASP A 87 -64.53 -10.69 -13.15
C ASP A 87 -64.84 -10.93 -11.66
N ALA A 88 -64.43 -10.04 -10.75
CA ALA A 88 -64.80 -10.11 -9.35
C ALA A 88 -66.14 -9.40 -9.03
N LYS A 89 -67.10 -9.42 -9.97
CA LYS A 89 -68.48 -8.95 -9.74
C LYS A 89 -69.50 -9.74 -10.57
N GLY A 90 -70.27 -10.58 -9.86
CA GLY A 90 -71.66 -10.91 -10.21
C GLY A 90 -71.91 -12.38 -10.45
#